data_AF-A0A9D0YXB9-F1
#
_entry.id   AF-A0A9D0YXB9-F1
#
_cell.length_a   1.000
_cell.length_b   1.000
_cell.length_c   1.000
_cell.angle_alpha   90.00
_cell.angle_beta   90.00
_cell.angle_gamma   90.00
#
_symmetry.space_group_name_H-M   'P 1'
#
loop_
_entity.id
_entity.type
_entity.pdbx_description
1 polymer ?
#
loop_
_entity_poly.entity_id
_entity_poly.type
_entity_poly.pdbx_seq_one_letter_code
_entity_poly.pdbx_strand_id
1 'polypeptide(L)'
;MHSGDIIRTFQPIMANTEGICGFISQASSPRLMRVLEGIEQSPLTKVQLDQLLSLQGICCVTDGFFRYYWLTAPRHFYRLEPIALPEACDGIASIEQLRWGFNRLFIDCLLLFGNIPMGFRTLAQMSYEALEAFFARQRTPDEAIQRRGSTLPFHDIPKEDRYLISEMACKTFANIYGKGELLEKLKTSYREARRRGIRHPTFRKLLDGEYLQREPDQLSLFAANDILDEQAEDEADIEKKAALLSERFERAHRMALENTELYLSLVNDLDVYVATSMRTKEHFMEMARFCETVFQSDELRAYDLRYFDPTISAADSHEDKGLIECLMVKAARMLIYSSGDKDSFGKDVEAAMALCLGKPTIFYCKEKNGRAAFFRHVHPLSRLVDFRTGVAGGVMVCENEREVIRLVKRILTNQMEYVIDRKYPDRAYYLLKERTTDSIVRIQTDNRLLSSVFWNSYHPMGGDAP
;
A
#
# COMPACT_ATOMS: atom_id res chain seq x y z
N MET A 1 22.00 -35.23 -11.40
CA MET A 1 21.90 -34.75 -9.98
C MET A 1 21.21 -35.83 -9.16
N HIS A 2 21.63 -36.13 -7.92
CA HIS A 2 21.01 -37.21 -7.12
C HIS A 2 19.71 -36.77 -6.42
N SER A 3 18.85 -37.71 -6.05
CA SER A 3 17.57 -37.46 -5.36
C SER A 3 17.65 -36.46 -4.19
N GLY A 4 18.68 -36.56 -3.34
CA GLY A 4 18.87 -35.64 -2.21
C GLY A 4 19.12 -34.19 -2.63
N ASP A 5 19.86 -33.98 -3.71
CA ASP A 5 20.13 -32.65 -4.26
C ASP A 5 18.90 -32.05 -4.92
N ILE A 6 18.09 -32.89 -5.59
CA ILE A 6 16.79 -32.49 -6.16
C ILE A 6 15.87 -32.00 -5.04
N ILE A 7 15.68 -32.80 -3.98
CA ILE A 7 14.84 -32.40 -2.84
C ILE A 7 15.33 -31.08 -2.23
N ARG A 8 16.64 -30.93 -2.00
CA ARG A 8 17.24 -29.70 -1.47
C ARG A 8 16.98 -28.49 -2.38
N THR A 9 16.98 -28.69 -3.69
CA THR A 9 16.71 -27.62 -4.67
C THR A 9 15.26 -27.12 -4.60
N PHE A 10 14.31 -28.02 -4.34
CA PHE A 10 12.89 -27.68 -4.19
C PHE A 10 12.48 -27.31 -2.76
N GLN A 11 13.31 -27.63 -1.76
CA GLN A 11 13.02 -27.36 -0.36
C GLN A 11 12.57 -25.92 -0.10
N PRO A 12 13.11 -24.84 -0.71
CA PRO A 12 12.60 -23.49 -0.45
C PRO A 12 11.11 -23.28 -0.80
N ILE A 13 10.58 -24.02 -1.77
CA ILE A 13 9.22 -23.81 -2.31
C ILE A 13 8.27 -25.00 -2.10
N MET A 14 8.75 -26.20 -1.78
CA MET A 14 7.91 -27.37 -1.54
C MET A 14 8.11 -27.90 -0.12
N ALA A 15 7.03 -28.34 0.52
CA ALA A 15 7.01 -28.88 1.88
C ALA A 15 6.86 -30.40 1.90
N ASN A 16 7.15 -31.02 3.04
CA ASN A 16 6.96 -32.45 3.25
C ASN A 16 5.49 -32.76 3.56
N THR A 17 4.62 -32.56 2.57
CA THR A 17 3.16 -32.71 2.68
C THR A 17 2.60 -33.42 1.43
N GLU A 18 1.34 -33.85 1.50
CA GLU A 18 0.61 -34.34 0.34
C GLU A 18 0.21 -33.20 -0.63
N GLY A 19 -0.13 -33.59 -1.86
CA GLY A 19 -0.63 -32.69 -2.91
C GLY A 19 0.47 -31.87 -3.59
N ILE A 20 0.05 -30.86 -4.36
CA ILE A 20 0.97 -30.06 -5.19
C ILE A 20 2.09 -29.39 -4.37
N CYS A 21 1.81 -29.01 -3.13
CA CYS A 21 2.76 -28.40 -2.21
C CYS A 21 3.92 -29.31 -1.79
N GLY A 22 3.79 -30.63 -1.95
CA GLY A 22 4.88 -31.59 -1.66
C GLY A 22 5.14 -32.57 -2.79
N PHE A 23 4.84 -32.16 -4.02
CA PHE A 23 5.08 -32.94 -5.23
C PHE A 23 6.52 -33.47 -5.32
N ILE A 24 7.50 -32.64 -4.96
CA ILE A 24 8.92 -32.99 -4.82
C ILE A 24 9.33 -32.77 -3.37
N SER A 25 9.38 -33.86 -2.60
CA SER A 25 9.67 -33.90 -1.17
C SER A 25 10.30 -35.23 -0.78
N GLN A 26 10.54 -35.44 0.52
CA GLN A 26 11.02 -36.74 1.03
C GLN A 26 9.99 -37.87 0.84
N ALA A 27 8.70 -37.52 0.73
CA ALA A 27 7.62 -38.48 0.50
C ALA A 27 7.38 -38.80 -0.98
N SER A 28 8.11 -38.17 -1.90
CA SER A 28 7.93 -38.38 -3.34
C SER A 28 8.22 -39.81 -3.76
N SER A 29 7.48 -40.29 -4.77
CA SER A 29 7.66 -41.65 -5.27
C SER A 29 9.08 -41.89 -5.81
N PRO A 30 9.68 -43.08 -5.60
CA PRO A 30 10.97 -43.44 -6.20
C PRO A 30 10.98 -43.40 -7.73
N ARG A 31 9.80 -43.43 -8.36
CA ARG A 31 9.66 -43.29 -9.82
C ARG A 31 9.83 -41.84 -10.25
N LEU A 32 9.21 -40.89 -9.55
CA LEU A 32 9.40 -39.45 -9.80
C LEU A 32 10.88 -39.09 -9.72
N MET A 33 11.55 -39.50 -8.62
CA MET A 33 12.95 -39.16 -8.42
C MET A 33 13.85 -39.69 -9.53
N ARG A 34 13.68 -40.94 -9.96
CA ARG A 34 14.44 -41.51 -11.09
C ARG A 34 14.24 -40.75 -12.40
N VAL A 35 13.02 -40.27 -12.67
CA VAL A 35 12.77 -39.45 -13.87
C VAL A 35 13.49 -38.10 -13.76
N LEU A 36 13.43 -37.46 -12.59
CA LEU A 36 14.09 -36.17 -12.36
C LEU A 36 15.62 -36.27 -12.37
N GLU A 37 16.21 -37.39 -11.91
CA GLU A 37 17.66 -37.63 -11.97
C GLU A 37 18.20 -37.66 -13.41
N GLY A 38 17.36 -38.06 -14.37
CA GLY A 38 17.68 -38.16 -15.80
C GLY A 38 17.11 -37.04 -16.69
N ILE A 39 16.57 -35.96 -16.10
CA ILE A 39 15.82 -34.92 -16.83
C ILE A 39 16.66 -34.20 -17.89
N GLU A 40 17.97 -34.08 -17.68
CA GLU A 40 18.91 -33.44 -18.61
C GLU A 40 19.17 -34.29 -19.85
N GLN A 41 19.05 -35.62 -19.74
CA GLN A 41 19.22 -36.56 -20.84
C GLN A 41 17.91 -36.81 -21.58
N SER A 42 16.79 -36.76 -20.86
CA SER A 42 15.45 -36.97 -21.38
C SER A 42 14.51 -35.92 -20.82
N PRO A 43 14.31 -34.78 -21.53
CA PRO A 43 13.41 -33.73 -21.09
C PRO A 43 12.03 -34.26 -20.71
N LEU A 44 11.50 -33.77 -19.58
CA LEU A 44 10.22 -34.22 -19.05
C LEU A 44 9.09 -33.64 -19.89
N THR A 45 8.39 -34.48 -20.64
CA THR A 45 7.24 -34.08 -21.46
C THR A 45 6.00 -33.83 -20.62
N LYS A 46 5.01 -33.13 -21.19
CA LYS A 46 3.71 -32.91 -20.55
C LYS A 46 3.05 -34.21 -20.10
N VAL A 47 3.03 -35.23 -20.97
CA VAL A 47 2.42 -36.54 -20.67
C VAL A 47 3.11 -37.23 -19.50
N GLN A 48 4.45 -37.16 -19.44
CA GLN A 48 5.20 -37.70 -18.31
C GLN A 48 4.92 -36.93 -17.02
N LEU A 49 4.83 -35.60 -17.08
CA LEU A 49 4.46 -34.79 -15.91
C LEU A 49 3.07 -35.18 -15.40
N ASP A 50 2.06 -35.30 -16.27
CA ASP A 50 0.70 -35.72 -15.89
C ASP A 50 0.68 -37.10 -15.22
N GLN A 51 1.44 -38.06 -15.76
CA GLN A 51 1.58 -39.38 -15.14
C GLN A 51 2.17 -39.26 -13.73
N LEU A 52 3.21 -38.44 -13.55
CA LEU A 52 3.87 -38.24 -12.26
C LEU A 52 2.98 -37.51 -11.25
N LEU A 53 2.16 -36.55 -11.70
CA LEU A 53 1.14 -35.87 -10.89
C LEU A 53 0.07 -36.86 -10.45
N SER A 54 -0.48 -37.63 -11.40
CA SER A 54 -1.55 -38.61 -11.15
C SER A 54 -1.13 -39.71 -10.18
N LEU A 55 0.10 -40.21 -10.31
CA LEU A 55 0.66 -41.22 -9.40
C LEU A 55 0.81 -40.71 -7.96
N GLN A 56 0.74 -39.40 -7.74
CA GLN A 56 0.76 -38.76 -6.42
C GLN A 56 -0.60 -38.16 -6.03
N GLY A 57 -1.67 -38.52 -6.74
CA GLY A 57 -3.03 -38.05 -6.45
C GLY A 57 -3.26 -36.56 -6.75
N ILE A 58 -2.41 -35.95 -7.59
CA ILE A 58 -2.56 -34.56 -8.04
C ILE A 58 -3.22 -34.56 -9.42
N CYS A 59 -4.11 -33.59 -9.67
CA CYS A 59 -4.79 -33.50 -10.96
C CYS A 59 -3.82 -33.22 -12.12
N CYS A 60 -4.13 -33.79 -13.29
CA CYS A 60 -3.44 -33.51 -14.54
C CYS A 60 -3.62 -32.05 -14.96
N VAL A 61 -2.75 -31.60 -15.86
CA VAL A 61 -2.75 -30.24 -16.40
C VAL A 61 -3.09 -30.24 -17.89
N THR A 62 -3.55 -29.10 -18.40
CA THR A 62 -3.69 -28.89 -19.86
C THR A 62 -2.33 -28.68 -20.53
N ASP A 63 -2.27 -28.84 -21.85
CA ASP A 63 -1.08 -28.49 -22.63
C ASP A 63 -0.77 -26.99 -22.53
N GLY A 64 -1.82 -26.16 -22.46
CA GLY A 64 -1.68 -24.72 -22.30
C GLY A 64 -1.03 -24.32 -20.98
N PHE A 65 -1.44 -24.94 -19.88
CA PHE A 65 -0.84 -24.74 -18.57
C PHE A 65 0.64 -25.17 -18.55
N PHE A 66 0.94 -26.35 -19.07
CA PHE A 66 2.31 -26.85 -19.16
C PHE A 66 3.21 -25.90 -19.96
N ARG A 67 2.73 -25.47 -21.14
CA ARG A 67 3.43 -24.51 -21.99
C ARG A 67 3.66 -23.19 -21.25
N TYR A 68 2.63 -22.64 -20.62
CA TYR A 68 2.69 -21.33 -19.97
C TYR A 68 3.73 -21.26 -18.84
N TYR A 69 3.80 -22.28 -17.99
CA TYR A 69 4.64 -22.24 -16.79
C TYR A 69 6.08 -22.70 -17.03
N TRP A 70 6.32 -23.60 -18.00
CA TRP A 70 7.64 -24.18 -18.17
C TRP A 70 8.28 -23.91 -19.54
N LEU A 71 7.51 -23.68 -20.60
CA LEU A 71 8.05 -23.54 -21.95
C LEU A 71 8.05 -22.09 -22.46
N THR A 72 7.35 -21.18 -21.80
CA THR A 72 7.32 -19.76 -22.17
C THR A 72 7.55 -18.84 -20.98
N ALA A 73 8.08 -17.64 -21.26
CA ALA A 73 8.21 -16.54 -20.31
C ALA A 73 7.33 -15.35 -20.78
N PRO A 74 6.00 -15.46 -20.64
CA PRO A 74 5.07 -14.44 -21.12
C PRO A 74 5.19 -13.13 -20.31
N ARG A 75 4.73 -12.01 -20.89
CA ARG A 75 4.61 -10.75 -20.14
C ARG A 75 3.57 -10.93 -19.03
N HIS A 76 3.97 -10.65 -17.79
CA HIS A 76 3.17 -10.94 -16.59
C HIS A 76 2.88 -9.66 -15.78
N PHE A 77 2.11 -9.76 -14.68
CA PHE A 77 1.79 -8.63 -13.79
C PHE A 77 2.84 -8.39 -12.69
N TYR A 78 3.91 -9.17 -12.70
CA TYR A 78 5.14 -8.93 -11.95
C TYR A 78 6.36 -9.38 -12.77
N ARG A 79 7.56 -9.10 -12.27
CA ARG A 79 8.81 -9.48 -12.94
C ARG A 79 9.10 -10.97 -12.75
N LEU A 80 9.11 -11.71 -13.86
CA LEU A 80 9.58 -13.09 -13.87
C LEU A 80 11.10 -13.14 -13.72
N GLU A 81 11.60 -14.09 -12.93
CA GLU A 81 13.04 -14.39 -12.89
C GLU A 81 13.48 -14.89 -14.27
N PRO A 82 14.55 -14.34 -14.87
CA PRO A 82 15.02 -14.78 -16.16
C PRO A 82 15.66 -16.16 -16.04
N ILE A 83 15.36 -17.04 -17.00
CA ILE A 83 16.04 -18.32 -17.19
C ILE A 83 16.30 -18.52 -18.68
N ALA A 84 17.38 -19.22 -19.03
CA ALA A 84 17.61 -19.66 -20.39
C ALA A 84 16.63 -20.80 -20.73
N LEU A 85 15.59 -20.50 -21.51
CA LEU A 85 14.72 -21.51 -22.08
C LEU A 85 15.33 -22.01 -23.41
N PRO A 86 15.38 -23.32 -23.66
CA PRO A 86 15.83 -23.83 -24.94
C PRO A 86 14.87 -23.41 -26.07
N GLU A 87 15.39 -22.98 -27.22
CA GLU A 87 14.60 -22.42 -28.35
C GLU A 87 13.60 -23.40 -28.98
N ALA A 88 13.74 -24.71 -28.74
CA ALA A 88 12.95 -25.76 -29.40
C ALA A 88 12.68 -27.00 -28.52
N CYS A 89 12.39 -26.82 -27.23
CA CYS A 89 12.13 -27.96 -26.32
C CYS A 89 10.63 -28.13 -26.04
N ASP A 90 10.08 -29.30 -26.40
CA ASP A 90 8.70 -29.71 -26.11
C ASP A 90 8.52 -30.25 -24.67
N GLY A 91 9.50 -30.01 -23.81
CA GLY A 91 9.57 -30.54 -22.45
C GLY A 91 10.44 -29.73 -21.51
N ILE A 92 10.51 -30.17 -20.26
CA ILE A 92 11.32 -29.54 -19.21
C ILE A 92 12.70 -30.18 -19.24
N ALA A 93 13.71 -29.42 -19.64
CA ALA A 93 15.06 -29.92 -19.92
C ALA A 93 15.98 -29.93 -18.68
N SER A 94 15.60 -29.27 -17.58
CA SER A 94 16.44 -29.21 -16.38
C SER A 94 15.63 -29.08 -15.10
N ILE A 95 16.27 -29.41 -13.98
CA ILE A 95 15.70 -29.20 -12.64
C ILE A 95 15.47 -27.71 -12.35
N GLU A 96 16.34 -26.85 -12.88
CA GLU A 96 16.19 -25.39 -12.74
C GLU A 96 14.93 -24.90 -13.46
N GLN A 97 14.69 -25.35 -14.69
CA GLN A 97 13.48 -25.03 -15.45
C GLN A 97 12.23 -25.54 -14.73
N LEU A 98 12.27 -26.79 -14.22
CA LEU A 98 11.16 -27.36 -13.44
C LEU A 98 10.82 -26.50 -12.21
N ARG A 99 11.86 -26.15 -11.43
CA ARG A 99 11.74 -25.30 -10.25
C ARG A 99 11.23 -23.90 -10.60
N TRP A 100 11.72 -23.32 -11.67
CA TRP A 100 11.30 -22.00 -12.14
C TRP A 100 9.80 -21.96 -12.44
N GLY A 101 9.25 -22.94 -13.16
CA GLY A 101 7.81 -22.99 -13.43
C GLY A 101 6.97 -23.21 -12.18
N PHE A 102 7.42 -24.03 -11.23
CA PHE A 102 6.74 -24.19 -9.94
C PHE A 102 6.79 -22.93 -9.08
N ASN A 103 7.92 -22.22 -9.07
CA ASN A 103 8.07 -20.97 -8.35
C ASN A 103 7.07 -19.93 -8.87
N ARG A 104 6.97 -19.76 -10.19
CA ARG A 104 5.97 -18.89 -10.84
C ARG A 104 4.55 -19.29 -10.47
N LEU A 105 4.21 -20.57 -10.61
CA LEU A 105 2.90 -21.10 -10.26
C LEU A 105 2.54 -20.80 -8.81
N PHE A 106 3.45 -21.02 -7.86
CA PHE A 106 3.15 -20.81 -6.44
C PHE A 106 3.01 -19.33 -6.12
N ILE A 107 3.81 -18.45 -6.74
CA ILE A 107 3.66 -17.00 -6.63
C ILE A 107 2.28 -16.58 -7.16
N ASP A 108 1.90 -17.03 -8.36
CA ASP A 108 0.61 -16.72 -8.99
C ASP A 108 -0.56 -17.19 -8.11
N CYS A 109 -0.46 -18.41 -7.55
CA CYS A 109 -1.47 -18.95 -6.66
C CYS A 109 -1.58 -18.17 -5.35
N LEU A 110 -0.46 -17.77 -4.73
CA LEU A 110 -0.48 -16.99 -3.50
C LEU A 110 -1.00 -15.56 -3.73
N LEU A 111 -0.64 -14.92 -4.84
CA LEU A 111 -1.04 -13.55 -5.15
C LEU A 111 -2.54 -13.43 -5.42
N LEU A 112 -3.10 -14.37 -6.18
CA LEU A 112 -4.47 -14.27 -6.72
C LEU A 112 -5.49 -15.14 -5.99
N PHE A 113 -5.06 -16.23 -5.38
CA PHE A 113 -5.95 -17.20 -4.72
C PHE A 113 -5.67 -17.35 -3.23
N GLY A 114 -4.54 -16.83 -2.71
CA GLY A 114 -4.14 -16.98 -1.31
C GLY A 114 -3.88 -18.42 -0.86
N ASN A 115 -4.10 -19.40 -1.75
CA ASN A 115 -4.00 -20.83 -1.48
C ASN A 115 -3.50 -21.56 -2.73
N ILE A 116 -2.32 -22.20 -2.60
CA ILE A 116 -1.62 -22.90 -3.68
C ILE A 116 -2.47 -24.06 -4.24
N PRO A 117 -3.00 -25.01 -3.43
CA PRO A 117 -3.84 -26.07 -3.96
C PRO A 117 -5.08 -25.57 -4.73
N MET A 118 -5.74 -24.52 -4.24
CA MET A 118 -6.90 -23.93 -4.91
C MET A 118 -6.50 -23.28 -6.24
N GLY A 119 -5.51 -22.38 -6.21
CA GLY A 119 -5.02 -21.72 -7.42
C GLY A 119 -4.51 -22.72 -8.47
N PHE A 120 -3.78 -23.76 -8.04
CA PHE A 120 -3.33 -24.82 -8.94
C PHE A 120 -4.50 -25.52 -9.61
N ARG A 121 -5.53 -25.95 -8.87
CA ARG A 121 -6.70 -26.61 -9.46
C ARG A 121 -7.41 -25.73 -10.49
N THR A 122 -7.53 -24.43 -10.23
CA THR A 122 -8.15 -23.48 -11.14
C THR A 122 -7.31 -23.27 -12.41
N LEU A 123 -6.01 -22.98 -12.24
CA LEU A 123 -5.13 -22.64 -13.36
C LEU A 123 -4.78 -23.87 -14.22
N ALA A 124 -4.63 -25.06 -13.59
CA ALA A 124 -4.27 -26.31 -14.28
C ALA A 124 -5.22 -26.72 -15.40
N GLN A 125 -6.47 -26.23 -15.38
CA GLN A 125 -7.51 -26.56 -16.35
C GLN A 125 -7.67 -25.51 -17.47
N MET A 126 -6.93 -24.40 -17.42
CA MET A 126 -7.05 -23.32 -18.40
C MET A 126 -6.23 -23.61 -19.67
N SER A 127 -6.71 -23.16 -20.84
CA SER A 127 -5.88 -23.15 -22.06
C SER A 127 -4.77 -22.10 -21.96
N TYR A 128 -3.85 -22.10 -22.92
CA TYR A 128 -2.76 -21.11 -22.97
C TYR A 128 -3.32 -19.68 -23.13
N GLU A 129 -4.27 -19.50 -24.04
CA GLU A 129 -4.93 -18.24 -24.35
C GLU A 129 -5.77 -17.77 -23.15
N ALA A 130 -6.42 -18.69 -22.45
CA ALA A 130 -7.17 -18.39 -21.24
C ALA A 130 -6.24 -17.90 -20.11
N LEU A 131 -5.05 -18.51 -19.94
CA LEU A 131 -4.05 -18.04 -18.98
C LEU A 131 -3.49 -16.67 -19.37
N GLU A 132 -3.13 -16.46 -20.64
CA GLU A 132 -2.65 -15.16 -21.11
C GLU A 132 -3.70 -14.06 -20.90
N ALA A 133 -4.97 -14.32 -21.25
CA ALA A 133 -6.06 -13.39 -21.02
C ALA A 133 -6.31 -13.15 -19.51
N PHE A 134 -6.28 -14.21 -18.70
CA PHE A 134 -6.46 -14.12 -17.25
C PHE A 134 -5.40 -13.22 -16.61
N PHE A 135 -4.12 -13.47 -16.89
CA PHE A 135 -3.02 -12.68 -16.33
C PHE A 135 -2.88 -11.30 -16.96
N ALA A 136 -3.25 -11.12 -18.23
CA ALA A 136 -3.28 -9.81 -18.85
C ALA A 136 -4.24 -8.84 -18.15
N ARG A 137 -5.37 -9.33 -17.62
CA ARG A 137 -6.33 -8.54 -16.84
C ARG A 137 -5.82 -8.11 -15.47
N GLN A 138 -4.83 -8.82 -14.91
CA GLN A 138 -4.23 -8.48 -13.62
C GLN A 138 -3.14 -7.40 -13.74
N ARG A 139 -2.71 -7.07 -14.97
CA ARG A 139 -1.65 -6.08 -15.19
C ARG A 139 -2.18 -4.66 -15.01
N THR A 140 -1.35 -3.83 -14.39
CA THR A 140 -1.54 -2.37 -14.46
C THR A 140 -1.38 -1.92 -15.92
N PRO A 141 -2.33 -1.13 -16.46
CA PRO A 141 -2.26 -0.65 -17.85
C PRO A 141 -1.29 0.53 -17.97
N ASP A 142 0.01 0.25 -17.82
CA ASP A 142 1.11 1.23 -17.81
C ASP A 142 1.09 2.20 -18.99
N GLU A 143 0.92 1.70 -20.21
CA GLU A 143 0.85 2.53 -21.41
C GLU A 143 -0.36 3.48 -21.42
N ALA A 144 -1.51 3.03 -20.90
CA ALA A 144 -2.70 3.87 -20.81
C ALA A 144 -2.51 4.99 -19.78
N ILE A 145 -1.87 4.69 -18.65
CA ILE A 145 -1.52 5.67 -17.61
C ILE A 145 -0.57 6.74 -18.17
N GLN A 146 0.39 6.36 -19.02
CA GLN A 146 1.30 7.34 -19.66
C GLN A 146 0.61 8.20 -20.72
N ARG A 147 -0.42 7.69 -21.41
CA ARG A 147 -1.09 8.38 -22.53
C ARG A 147 -2.33 9.21 -22.16
N ARG A 148 -2.87 9.06 -20.94
CA ARG A 148 -4.12 9.71 -20.51
C ARG A 148 -4.06 11.24 -20.37
N GLY A 149 -2.88 11.84 -20.48
CA GLY A 149 -2.67 13.28 -20.39
C GLY A 149 -2.84 13.85 -18.97
N SER A 150 -2.56 15.14 -18.85
CA SER A 150 -2.57 15.88 -17.59
C SER A 150 -3.97 16.25 -17.12
N THR A 151 -4.11 16.37 -15.80
CA THR A 151 -5.34 16.84 -15.17
C THR A 151 -5.48 18.35 -15.31
N LEU A 152 -6.66 18.87 -14.96
CA LEU A 152 -6.78 20.28 -14.61
C LEU A 152 -5.77 20.61 -13.49
N PRO A 153 -5.14 21.80 -13.53
CA PRO A 153 -4.16 22.17 -12.54
C PRO A 153 -4.84 22.43 -11.19
N PHE A 154 -4.23 21.92 -10.12
CA PHE A 154 -4.62 22.24 -8.76
C PHE A 154 -4.12 23.64 -8.38
N HIS A 155 -4.84 24.30 -7.47
CA HIS A 155 -4.40 25.53 -6.84
C HIS A 155 -3.20 25.26 -5.93
N ASP A 156 -2.11 25.99 -6.13
CA ASP A 156 -0.89 25.85 -5.33
C ASP A 156 -1.04 26.58 -3.98
N ILE A 157 -1.23 25.80 -2.91
CA ILE A 157 -1.27 26.32 -1.55
C ILE A 157 0.15 26.29 -0.97
N PRO A 158 0.73 27.45 -0.59
CA PRO A 158 2.07 27.51 -0.01
C PRO A 158 2.20 26.54 1.16
N LYS A 159 3.32 25.81 1.25
CA LYS A 159 3.51 24.72 2.23
C LYS A 159 3.35 25.21 3.67
N GLU A 160 3.78 26.44 3.92
CA GLU A 160 3.65 27.16 5.18
C GLU A 160 2.21 27.57 5.52
N ASP A 161 1.29 27.60 4.55
CA ASP A 161 -0.13 27.93 4.72
C ASP A 161 -1.00 26.65 4.82
N ARG A 162 -0.49 25.47 4.43
CA ARG A 162 -1.28 24.21 4.42
C ARG A 162 -1.81 23.78 5.80
N TYR A 163 -1.21 24.22 6.91
CA TYR A 163 -1.77 23.92 8.24
C TYR A 163 -3.07 24.69 8.52
N LEU A 164 -3.30 25.80 7.81
CA LEU A 164 -4.49 26.64 7.97
C LEU A 164 -5.76 25.98 7.43
N ILE A 165 -5.65 24.89 6.66
CA ILE A 165 -6.82 24.12 6.19
C ILE A 165 -7.20 22.99 7.15
N SER A 166 -6.51 22.88 8.28
CA SER A 166 -6.84 21.89 9.31
C SER A 166 -8.16 22.21 10.00
N GLU A 167 -8.80 21.18 10.56
CA GLU A 167 -10.02 21.34 11.33
C GLU A 167 -9.86 22.32 12.51
N MET A 168 -8.69 22.36 13.13
CA MET A 168 -8.40 23.28 14.23
C MET A 168 -8.43 24.74 13.76
N ALA A 169 -7.79 25.03 12.62
CA ALA A 169 -7.80 26.36 12.03
C ALA A 169 -9.20 26.77 11.56
N CYS A 170 -9.96 25.85 10.94
CA CYS A 170 -11.34 26.10 10.55
C CYS A 170 -12.22 26.46 11.75
N LYS A 171 -12.07 25.75 12.88
CA LYS A 171 -12.81 26.07 14.12
C LYS A 171 -12.46 27.45 14.68
N THR A 172 -11.21 27.89 14.54
CA THR A 172 -10.79 29.23 14.98
C THR A 172 -11.30 30.34 14.06
N PHE A 173 -11.24 30.17 12.74
CA PHE A 173 -11.48 31.27 11.79
C PHE A 173 -12.86 31.23 11.11
N ALA A 174 -13.41 30.05 10.78
CA ALA A 174 -14.59 29.90 9.93
C ALA A 174 -15.94 30.00 10.67
N ASN A 175 -15.93 29.92 12.01
CA ASN A 175 -17.17 30.12 12.76
C ASN A 175 -17.69 31.55 12.52
N ILE A 176 -19.01 31.75 12.41
CA ILE A 176 -19.63 33.07 12.14
C ILE A 176 -19.21 34.10 13.22
N TYR A 177 -18.79 33.61 14.39
CA TYR A 177 -18.24 34.37 15.50
C TYR A 177 -16.69 34.33 15.62
N GLY A 178 -16.00 33.47 14.88
CA GLY A 178 -14.58 33.08 15.05
C GLY A 178 -13.55 34.13 14.65
N LYS A 179 -13.77 34.85 13.54
CA LYS A 179 -12.92 35.99 13.12
C LYS A 179 -12.84 37.06 14.21
N GLY A 180 -13.97 37.31 14.88
CA GLY A 180 -14.05 38.20 16.05
C GLY A 180 -13.53 37.56 17.33
N GLU A 181 -13.75 36.26 17.52
CA GLU A 181 -13.39 35.56 18.76
C GLU A 181 -11.88 35.52 19.01
N LEU A 182 -11.05 35.18 18.01
CA LEU A 182 -9.59 35.17 18.16
C LEU A 182 -9.06 36.58 18.48
N LEU A 183 -9.52 37.58 17.73
CA LEU A 183 -9.10 38.97 17.91
C LEU A 183 -9.51 39.52 19.29
N GLU A 184 -10.76 39.30 19.70
CA GLU A 184 -11.26 39.75 21.01
C GLU A 184 -10.56 39.01 22.16
N LYS A 185 -10.25 37.72 22.00
CA LYS A 185 -9.44 36.98 22.97
C LYS A 185 -8.06 37.61 23.13
N LEU A 186 -7.35 37.84 22.02
CA LEU A 186 -6.01 38.45 22.05
C LEU A 186 -6.03 39.84 22.68
N LYS A 187 -6.98 40.70 22.29
CA LYS A 187 -7.14 42.03 22.88
C LYS A 187 -7.47 41.98 24.36
N THR A 188 -8.37 41.09 24.78
CA THR A 188 -8.76 40.96 26.18
C THR A 188 -7.59 40.49 27.05
N SER A 189 -6.86 39.46 26.60
CA SER A 189 -5.63 39.00 27.25
C SER A 189 -4.56 40.09 27.30
N TYR A 190 -4.40 40.87 26.23
CA TYR A 190 -3.42 41.95 26.17
C TYR A 190 -3.74 43.07 27.16
N ARG A 191 -5.00 43.51 27.22
CA ARG A 191 -5.46 44.52 28.20
C ARG A 191 -5.20 44.06 29.64
N GLU A 192 -5.40 42.78 29.93
CA GLU A 192 -5.12 42.22 31.26
C GLU A 192 -3.61 42.13 31.54
N ALA A 193 -2.80 41.71 30.57
CA ALA A 193 -1.34 41.73 30.69
C ALA A 193 -0.82 43.15 30.99
N ARG A 194 -1.37 44.17 30.32
CA ARG A 194 -1.06 45.59 30.56
C ARG A 194 -1.45 46.03 31.97
N ARG A 195 -2.61 45.61 32.48
CA ARG A 195 -3.01 45.88 33.88
C ARG A 195 -2.05 45.27 34.90
N ARG A 196 -1.46 44.12 34.58
CA ARG A 196 -0.42 43.45 35.40
C ARG A 196 0.99 44.03 35.22
N GLY A 197 1.14 45.10 34.44
CA GLY A 197 2.42 45.77 34.21
C GLY A 197 3.33 45.12 33.16
N ILE A 198 2.84 44.12 32.42
CA ILE A 198 3.61 43.46 31.36
C ILE A 198 3.51 44.31 30.10
N ARG A 199 4.65 44.82 29.62
CA ARG A 199 4.66 45.78 28.50
C ARG A 199 4.54 45.14 27.12
N HIS A 200 5.21 44.00 26.92
CA HIS A 200 5.36 43.33 25.63
C HIS A 200 5.11 41.82 25.79
N PRO A 201 3.86 41.40 26.05
CA PRO A 201 3.53 39.97 26.14
C PRO A 201 3.68 39.32 24.76
N THR A 202 4.20 38.10 24.71
CA THR A 202 4.21 37.30 23.48
C THR A 202 2.81 36.78 23.15
N PHE A 203 2.48 36.58 21.86
CA PHE A 203 1.18 36.01 21.46
C PHE A 203 0.89 34.64 22.08
N ARG A 204 1.91 33.81 22.31
CA ARG A 204 1.80 32.55 23.06
C ARG A 204 1.17 32.75 24.43
N LYS A 205 1.70 33.70 25.21
CA LYS A 205 1.20 34.06 26.55
C LYS A 205 -0.18 34.70 26.53
N LEU A 206 -0.55 35.34 25.40
CA LEU A 206 -1.91 35.88 25.24
C LEU A 206 -2.96 34.78 25.03
N LEU A 207 -2.55 33.60 24.54
CA LEU A 207 -3.42 32.48 24.17
C LEU A 207 -3.32 31.26 25.11
N ASP A 208 -2.26 31.17 25.93
CA ASP A 208 -2.04 30.06 26.87
C ASP A 208 -2.89 30.17 28.16
N GLY A 209 -3.64 31.26 28.32
CA GLY A 209 -4.51 31.47 29.46
C GLY A 209 -3.83 32.05 30.71
N GLU A 210 -2.53 32.36 30.68
CA GLU A 210 -1.75 32.94 31.79
C GLU A 210 -2.42 34.20 32.36
N TYR A 211 -2.92 35.06 31.46
CA TYR A 211 -3.55 36.33 31.85
C TYR A 211 -5.01 36.16 32.26
N LEU A 212 -5.75 35.23 31.67
CA LEU A 212 -7.18 35.07 31.94
C LEU A 212 -7.51 34.00 33.00
N GLN A 213 -6.51 33.32 33.56
CA GLN A 213 -6.68 32.18 34.47
C GLN A 213 -7.62 31.12 33.88
N ARG A 214 -7.41 30.79 32.60
CA ARG A 214 -8.18 29.79 31.86
C ARG A 214 -7.24 28.74 31.31
N GLU A 215 -7.81 27.59 30.94
CA GLU A 215 -7.08 26.58 30.19
C GLU A 215 -6.56 27.15 28.85
N PRO A 216 -5.37 26.70 28.38
CA PRO A 216 -4.82 27.13 27.10
C PRO A 216 -5.77 26.86 25.93
N ASP A 217 -5.98 27.85 25.06
CA ASP A 217 -6.77 27.67 23.84
C ASP A 217 -5.94 26.97 22.76
N GLN A 218 -5.93 25.64 22.81
CA GLN A 218 -5.15 24.80 21.89
C GLN A 218 -5.48 25.05 20.41
N LEU A 219 -6.73 25.41 20.09
CA LEU A 219 -7.16 25.70 18.72
C LEU A 219 -6.52 27.01 18.24
N SER A 220 -6.64 28.07 19.04
CA SER A 220 -6.05 29.38 18.73
C SER A 220 -4.52 29.32 18.72
N LEU A 221 -3.90 28.55 19.62
CA LEU A 221 -2.44 28.34 19.63
C LEU A 221 -1.97 27.67 18.32
N PHE A 222 -2.69 26.66 17.85
CA PHE A 222 -2.39 26.02 16.57
C PHE A 222 -2.58 26.99 15.39
N ALA A 223 -3.70 27.69 15.36
CA ALA A 223 -4.06 28.60 14.27
C ALA A 223 -3.12 29.82 14.16
N ALA A 224 -2.58 30.28 15.29
CA ALA A 224 -1.67 31.43 15.38
C ALA A 224 -0.18 31.03 15.42
N ASN A 225 0.17 29.81 15.01
CA ASN A 225 1.51 29.24 15.15
C ASN A 225 2.65 30.17 14.67
N ASP A 226 2.39 30.96 13.62
CA ASP A 226 3.38 31.84 12.99
C ASP A 226 3.76 33.07 13.80
N ILE A 227 2.90 33.50 14.72
CA ILE A 227 3.10 34.73 15.49
C ILE A 227 3.35 34.45 16.97
N LEU A 228 3.30 33.19 17.42
CA LEU A 228 3.30 32.82 18.84
C LEU A 228 4.48 33.41 19.63
N ASP A 229 5.66 33.42 19.02
CA ASP A 229 6.89 33.85 19.69
C ASP A 229 7.18 35.36 19.45
N GLU A 230 6.34 36.05 18.67
CA GLU A 230 6.40 37.51 18.50
C GLU A 230 5.81 38.23 19.72
N GLN A 231 6.30 39.44 19.99
CA GLN A 231 5.78 40.31 21.05
C GLN A 231 4.68 41.22 20.51
N ALA A 232 3.57 41.32 21.24
CA ALA A 232 2.51 42.28 20.92
C ALA A 232 2.92 43.68 21.41
N GLU A 233 2.97 44.65 20.49
CA GLU A 233 3.33 46.03 20.81
C GLU A 233 2.14 46.80 21.40
N ASP A 234 1.02 46.79 20.68
CA ASP A 234 -0.25 47.44 21.04
C ASP A 234 -1.46 46.70 20.44
N GLU A 235 -2.68 47.21 20.68
CA GLU A 235 -3.90 46.60 20.12
C GLU A 235 -3.97 46.70 18.59
N ALA A 236 -3.34 47.71 17.97
CA ALA A 236 -3.32 47.86 16.52
C ALA A 236 -2.39 46.84 15.85
N ASP A 237 -1.26 46.51 16.48
CA ASP A 237 -0.39 45.40 16.08
C ASP A 237 -1.15 44.06 16.16
N ILE A 238 -1.88 43.82 17.26
CA ILE A 238 -2.73 42.62 17.40
C ILE A 238 -3.78 42.54 16.28
N GLU A 239 -4.49 43.64 16.01
CA GLU A 239 -5.46 43.69 14.90
C GLU A 239 -4.83 43.37 13.56
N LYS A 240 -3.68 43.99 13.25
CA LYS A 240 -2.95 43.79 12.01
C LYS A 240 -2.52 42.33 11.84
N LYS A 241 -1.97 41.72 12.89
CA LYS A 241 -1.49 40.32 12.87
C LYS A 241 -2.65 39.33 12.74
N ALA A 242 -3.74 39.54 13.48
CA ALA A 242 -4.94 38.70 13.39
C ALA A 242 -5.60 38.79 12.00
N ALA A 243 -5.69 40.01 11.43
CA ALA A 243 -6.22 40.22 10.09
C ALA A 243 -5.39 39.48 9.03
N LEU A 244 -4.07 39.56 9.11
CA LEU A 244 -3.15 38.86 8.19
C LEU A 244 -3.31 37.33 8.27
N LEU A 245 -3.39 36.76 9.46
CA LEU A 245 -3.63 35.32 9.63
C LEU A 245 -4.97 34.90 9.04
N SER A 246 -6.01 35.71 9.26
CA SER A 246 -7.33 35.41 8.75
C SER A 246 -7.41 35.48 7.23
N GLU A 247 -6.72 36.44 6.59
CA GLU A 247 -6.63 36.52 5.13
C GLU A 247 -5.91 35.30 4.54
N ARG A 248 -4.81 34.87 5.17
CA ARG A 248 -4.10 33.65 4.78
C ARG A 248 -4.97 32.41 4.91
N PHE A 249 -5.74 32.30 5.99
CA PHE A 249 -6.71 31.23 6.19
C PHE A 249 -7.78 31.22 5.09
N GLU A 250 -8.45 32.34 4.84
CA GLU A 250 -9.53 32.43 3.84
C GLU A 250 -9.04 32.05 2.44
N ARG A 251 -7.83 32.51 2.08
CA ARG A 251 -7.20 32.17 0.81
C ARG A 251 -6.90 30.67 0.73
N ALA A 252 -6.19 30.11 1.71
CA ALA A 252 -5.78 28.71 1.70
C ALA A 252 -6.99 27.76 1.73
N HIS A 253 -7.99 28.08 2.56
CA HIS A 253 -9.21 27.28 2.71
C HIS A 253 -10.04 27.26 1.41
N ARG A 254 -10.25 28.41 0.77
CA ARG A 254 -10.96 28.48 -0.52
C ARG A 254 -10.26 27.65 -1.59
N MET A 255 -8.94 27.79 -1.72
CA MET A 255 -8.15 27.00 -2.68
C MET A 255 -8.23 25.50 -2.38
N ALA A 256 -8.28 25.10 -1.10
CA ALA A 256 -8.40 23.70 -0.71
C ALA A 256 -9.80 23.11 -0.98
N LEU A 257 -10.86 23.91 -0.88
CA LEU A 257 -12.22 23.50 -1.29
C LEU A 257 -12.28 23.30 -2.81
N GLU A 258 -11.76 24.25 -3.59
CA GLU A 258 -11.66 24.15 -5.05
C GLU A 258 -10.83 22.92 -5.47
N ASN A 259 -9.71 22.66 -4.80
CA ASN A 259 -8.91 21.45 -5.00
C ASN A 259 -9.67 20.16 -4.66
N THR A 260 -10.52 20.16 -3.64
CA THR A 260 -11.39 19.01 -3.32
C THR A 260 -12.38 18.72 -4.45
N GLU A 261 -12.96 19.73 -5.08
CA GLU A 261 -13.82 19.55 -6.26
C GLU A 261 -13.03 18.91 -7.42
N LEU A 262 -11.79 19.35 -7.64
CA LEU A 262 -10.89 18.74 -8.61
C LEU A 262 -10.61 17.27 -8.27
N TYR A 263 -10.34 16.93 -7.00
CA TYR A 263 -10.19 15.52 -6.59
C TYR A 263 -11.43 14.68 -6.85
N LEU A 264 -12.62 15.21 -6.56
CA LEU A 264 -13.89 14.54 -6.83
C LEU A 264 -14.09 14.28 -8.34
N SER A 265 -13.56 15.15 -9.20
CA SER A 265 -13.57 14.91 -10.66
C SER A 265 -12.63 13.78 -11.11
N LEU A 266 -11.66 13.38 -10.28
CA LEU A 266 -10.63 12.37 -10.60
C LEU A 266 -10.95 10.96 -10.09
N VAL A 267 -12.14 10.71 -9.53
CA VAL A 267 -12.48 9.42 -8.88
C VAL A 267 -12.30 8.17 -9.75
N ASN A 268 -12.36 8.30 -11.08
CA ASN A 268 -12.17 7.17 -11.99
C ASN A 268 -10.70 6.96 -12.40
N ASP A 269 -9.83 7.91 -12.07
CA ASP A 269 -8.46 7.94 -12.55
C ASP A 269 -7.40 8.12 -11.46
N LEU A 270 -7.80 8.27 -10.20
CA LEU A 270 -6.88 8.43 -9.06
C LEU A 270 -5.94 7.21 -8.95
N ASP A 271 -4.64 7.46 -8.87
CA ASP A 271 -3.63 6.40 -8.76
C ASP A 271 -3.25 6.10 -7.32
N VAL A 272 -3.03 7.15 -6.52
CA VAL A 272 -2.44 7.00 -5.18
C VAL A 272 -3.24 7.80 -4.16
N TYR A 273 -3.61 7.14 -3.06
CA TYR A 273 -4.11 7.82 -1.87
C TYR A 273 -2.98 7.97 -0.84
N VAL A 274 -2.79 9.16 -0.27
CA VAL A 274 -1.79 9.38 0.79
C VAL A 274 -2.48 9.53 2.14
N ALA A 275 -2.37 8.51 2.98
CA ALA A 275 -2.89 8.48 4.34
C ALA A 275 -1.86 9.04 5.34
N THR A 276 -2.27 9.93 6.23
CA THR A 276 -1.38 10.57 7.22
C THR A 276 -2.11 11.06 8.47
N SER A 277 -1.35 11.43 9.50
CA SER A 277 -1.86 12.18 10.66
C SER A 277 -1.09 13.49 10.80
N MET A 278 -1.78 14.61 10.62
CA MET A 278 -1.19 15.95 10.74
C MET A 278 -1.79 16.64 11.96
N ARG A 279 -0.93 17.08 12.89
CA ARG A 279 -1.35 17.68 14.18
C ARG A 279 -0.61 18.97 14.51
N THR A 280 0.46 19.27 13.80
CA THR A 280 1.29 20.47 13.95
C THR A 280 1.56 21.04 12.57
N LYS A 281 1.96 22.31 12.49
CA LYS A 281 2.37 22.95 11.24
C LYS A 281 3.49 22.15 10.54
N GLU A 282 4.45 21.67 11.32
CA GLU A 282 5.58 20.90 10.82
C GLU A 282 5.12 19.60 10.14
N HIS A 283 4.10 18.91 10.67
CA HIS A 283 3.56 17.70 10.03
C HIS A 283 2.97 18.01 8.64
N PHE A 284 2.26 19.13 8.48
CA PHE A 284 1.73 19.54 7.17
C PHE A 284 2.87 19.84 6.18
N MET A 285 3.90 20.55 6.64
CA MET A 285 5.06 20.88 5.80
C MET A 285 5.87 19.64 5.40
N GLU A 286 6.08 18.72 6.33
CA GLU A 286 6.77 17.45 6.07
C GLU A 286 6.00 16.58 5.08
N MET A 287 4.67 16.48 5.23
CA MET A 287 3.83 15.75 4.29
C MET A 287 3.84 16.38 2.90
N ALA A 288 3.75 17.71 2.80
CA ALA A 288 3.84 18.40 1.52
C ALA A 288 5.18 18.16 0.81
N ARG A 289 6.30 18.17 1.57
CA ARG A 289 7.64 17.84 1.03
C ARG A 289 7.74 16.38 0.61
N PHE A 290 7.14 15.47 1.37
CA PHE A 290 7.09 14.05 1.03
C PHE A 290 6.35 13.82 -0.29
N CYS A 291 5.14 14.37 -0.43
CA CYS A 291 4.36 14.30 -1.67
C CYS A 291 5.16 14.86 -2.85
N GLU A 292 5.75 16.04 -2.71
CA GLU A 292 6.59 16.65 -3.74
C GLU A 292 7.76 15.73 -4.13
N THR A 293 8.51 15.23 -3.15
CA THR A 293 9.68 14.36 -3.39
C THR A 293 9.30 13.08 -4.12
N VAL A 294 8.21 12.43 -3.73
CA VAL A 294 7.76 11.17 -4.33
C VAL A 294 7.20 11.41 -5.73
N PHE A 295 6.21 12.29 -5.86
CA PHE A 295 5.41 12.41 -7.09
C PHE A 295 6.06 13.29 -8.15
N GLN A 296 7.04 14.15 -7.81
CA GLN A 296 7.84 14.90 -8.78
C GLN A 296 9.16 14.20 -9.15
N SER A 297 9.40 13.00 -8.63
CA SER A 297 10.58 12.20 -8.99
C SER A 297 10.67 11.96 -10.50
N ASP A 298 11.86 12.12 -11.06
CA ASP A 298 12.16 11.83 -12.48
C ASP A 298 11.76 10.41 -12.88
N GLU A 299 11.80 9.48 -11.92
CA GLU A 299 11.43 8.09 -12.14
C GLU A 299 9.93 7.86 -12.37
N LEU A 300 9.09 8.79 -11.90
CA LEU A 300 7.63 8.70 -11.98
C LEU A 300 7.02 9.75 -12.91
N ARG A 301 7.80 10.75 -13.33
CA ARG A 301 7.38 11.88 -14.17
C ARG A 301 6.61 11.46 -15.43
N ALA A 302 7.03 10.37 -16.07
CA ALA A 302 6.40 9.86 -17.29
C ALA A 302 4.95 9.37 -17.11
N TYR A 303 4.51 9.11 -15.88
CA TYR A 303 3.17 8.59 -15.58
C TYR A 303 2.16 9.66 -15.19
N ASP A 304 2.61 10.89 -14.95
CA ASP A 304 1.79 12.02 -14.51
C ASP A 304 0.76 11.59 -13.44
N LEU A 305 1.29 11.12 -12.30
CA LEU A 305 0.49 10.43 -11.30
C LEU A 305 -0.53 11.37 -10.66
N ARG A 306 -1.77 10.88 -10.57
CA ARG A 306 -2.90 11.54 -9.94
C ARG A 306 -2.98 11.01 -8.52
N TYR A 307 -2.62 11.83 -7.54
CA TYR A 307 -2.57 11.41 -6.14
C TYR A 307 -3.37 12.35 -5.26
N PHE A 308 -4.02 11.80 -4.23
CA PHE A 308 -4.71 12.59 -3.23
C PHE A 308 -3.72 13.09 -2.20
N ASP A 309 -3.40 14.39 -2.24
CA ASP A 309 -2.61 15.08 -1.22
C ASP A 309 -3.54 15.68 -0.15
N PRO A 310 -3.57 15.10 1.07
CA PRO A 310 -4.46 15.57 2.14
C PRO A 310 -4.09 16.96 2.68
N THR A 311 -2.93 17.52 2.29
CA THR A 311 -2.49 18.85 2.73
C THR A 311 -3.05 19.99 1.89
N ILE A 312 -3.77 19.68 0.79
CA ILE A 312 -4.38 20.70 -0.09
C ILE A 312 -5.87 20.43 -0.35
N SER A 313 -6.52 19.60 0.46
CA SER A 313 -7.95 19.27 0.36
C SER A 313 -8.66 19.62 1.67
N ALA A 314 -9.76 20.35 1.56
CA ALA A 314 -10.64 20.70 2.68
C ALA A 314 -12.08 20.26 2.38
N ALA A 315 -12.93 20.24 3.40
CA ALA A 315 -14.37 20.04 3.26
C ALA A 315 -15.12 20.97 4.21
N ASP A 316 -16.35 21.32 3.86
CA ASP A 316 -17.19 22.23 4.65
C ASP A 316 -17.62 21.63 6.00
N SER A 317 -17.72 20.30 6.07
CA SER A 317 -18.07 19.56 7.28
C SER A 317 -17.10 18.41 7.56
N HIS A 318 -17.06 17.98 8.82
CA HIS A 318 -16.26 16.83 9.25
C HIS A 318 -16.78 15.53 8.63
N GLU A 319 -18.10 15.42 8.50
CA GLU A 319 -18.79 14.28 7.89
C GLU A 319 -18.48 14.15 6.40
N ASP A 320 -18.54 15.24 5.65
CA ASP A 320 -18.21 15.25 4.22
C ASP A 320 -16.75 14.87 3.99
N LYS A 321 -15.84 15.38 4.84
CA LYS A 321 -14.43 15.00 4.80
C LYS A 321 -14.26 13.49 4.91
N GLY A 322 -14.90 12.87 5.89
CA GLY A 322 -14.82 11.41 6.08
C GLY A 322 -15.35 10.62 4.87
N LEU A 323 -16.43 11.07 4.24
CA LEU A 323 -16.96 10.45 3.03
C LEU A 323 -16.03 10.62 1.82
N ILE A 324 -15.43 11.80 1.68
CA ILE A 324 -14.44 12.09 0.64
C ILE A 324 -13.23 11.18 0.81
N GLU A 325 -12.64 11.09 2.01
CA GLU A 325 -11.49 10.21 2.29
C GLU A 325 -11.82 8.74 1.97
N CYS A 326 -13.00 8.26 2.36
CA CYS A 326 -13.46 6.91 2.01
C CYS A 326 -13.58 6.70 0.48
N LEU A 327 -14.12 7.69 -0.23
CA LEU A 327 -14.26 7.65 -1.68
C LEU A 327 -12.89 7.68 -2.37
N MET A 328 -11.97 8.51 -1.90
CA MET A 328 -10.61 8.61 -2.46
C MET A 328 -9.82 7.32 -2.23
N VAL A 329 -9.92 6.71 -1.04
CA VAL A 329 -9.36 5.37 -0.79
C VAL A 329 -9.96 4.33 -1.73
N LYS A 330 -11.28 4.38 -1.97
CA LYS A 330 -11.96 3.48 -2.92
C LYS A 330 -11.57 3.75 -4.38
N ALA A 331 -11.31 4.99 -4.77
CA ALA A 331 -10.93 5.40 -6.11
C ALA A 331 -9.47 5.03 -6.46
N ALA A 332 -8.53 5.26 -5.54
CA ALA A 332 -7.10 5.13 -5.80
C ALA A 332 -6.69 3.70 -6.18
N ARG A 333 -5.71 3.52 -7.07
CA ARG A 333 -5.17 2.19 -7.42
C ARG A 333 -4.33 1.58 -6.29
N MET A 334 -3.64 2.41 -5.51
CA MET A 334 -2.81 2.02 -4.37
C MET A 334 -2.88 3.05 -3.24
N LEU A 335 -2.40 2.66 -2.05
CA LEU A 335 -2.33 3.54 -0.88
C LEU A 335 -0.89 3.66 -0.36
N ILE A 336 -0.50 4.88 -0.01
CA ILE A 336 0.71 5.18 0.76
C ILE A 336 0.28 5.64 2.16
N TYR A 337 0.72 4.91 3.17
CA TYR A 337 0.49 5.23 4.58
C TYR A 337 1.75 5.85 5.17
N SER A 338 1.65 7.08 5.69
CA SER A 338 2.74 7.72 6.42
C SER A 338 2.60 7.47 7.91
N SER A 339 3.60 6.83 8.53
CA SER A 339 3.47 6.36 9.90
C SER A 339 3.43 7.46 10.95
N GLY A 340 3.93 8.67 10.66
CA GLY A 340 4.03 9.79 11.61
C GLY A 340 4.72 9.43 12.94
N ASP A 341 4.67 10.36 13.90
CA ASP A 341 5.22 10.16 15.25
C ASP A 341 4.29 9.38 16.18
N LYS A 342 2.97 9.42 15.92
CA LYS A 342 1.93 8.74 16.70
C LYS A 342 0.97 8.00 15.79
N ASP A 343 0.42 6.91 16.31
CA ASP A 343 -0.69 6.21 15.66
C ASP A 343 -1.98 7.04 15.75
N SER A 344 -2.82 6.89 14.75
CA SER A 344 -4.14 7.53 14.72
C SER A 344 -5.12 6.62 14.02
N PHE A 345 -6.30 6.47 14.62
CA PHE A 345 -7.34 5.59 14.10
C PHE A 345 -7.73 5.91 12.66
N GLY A 346 -7.76 7.19 12.24
CA GLY A 346 -8.11 7.60 10.87
C GLY A 346 -7.25 6.90 9.81
N LYS A 347 -5.95 7.16 9.77
CA LYS A 347 -5.03 6.51 8.81
C LYS A 347 -5.01 4.98 8.89
N ASP A 348 -5.23 4.40 10.08
CA ASP A 348 -5.24 2.94 10.26
C ASP A 348 -6.50 2.33 9.62
N VAL A 349 -7.65 3.02 9.73
CA VAL A 349 -8.90 2.67 9.04
C VAL A 349 -8.75 2.81 7.54
N GLU A 350 -8.13 3.89 7.04
CA GLU A 350 -7.87 4.08 5.61
C GLU A 350 -6.99 2.97 5.03
N ALA A 351 -5.90 2.61 5.73
CA ALA A 351 -5.05 1.49 5.34
C ALA A 351 -5.82 0.16 5.38
N ALA A 352 -6.64 -0.07 6.40
CA ALA A 352 -7.48 -1.26 6.49
C ALA A 352 -8.46 -1.36 5.32
N MET A 353 -9.11 -0.25 4.94
CA MET A 353 -10.00 -0.19 3.80
C MET A 353 -9.28 -0.53 2.49
N ALA A 354 -8.09 0.04 2.24
CA ALA A 354 -7.31 -0.26 1.05
C ALA A 354 -6.93 -1.75 0.98
N LEU A 355 -6.45 -2.31 2.08
CA LEU A 355 -6.09 -3.73 2.19
C LEU A 355 -7.29 -4.65 1.97
N CYS A 356 -8.44 -4.33 2.57
CA CYS A 356 -9.67 -5.10 2.40
C CYS A 356 -10.30 -4.97 1.00
N LEU A 357 -9.85 -4.01 0.19
CA LEU A 357 -10.16 -3.88 -1.24
C LEU A 357 -9.12 -4.57 -2.14
N GLY A 358 -8.12 -5.25 -1.55
CA GLY A 358 -7.05 -5.94 -2.28
C GLY A 358 -5.99 -5.01 -2.86
N LYS A 359 -5.93 -3.74 -2.44
CA LYS A 359 -5.05 -2.73 -3.03
C LYS A 359 -3.62 -2.86 -2.52
N PRO A 360 -2.61 -2.68 -3.39
CA PRO A 360 -1.23 -2.51 -2.95
C PRO A 360 -1.13 -1.37 -1.94
N THR A 361 -0.52 -1.64 -0.80
CA THR A 361 -0.43 -0.69 0.30
C THR A 361 1.01 -0.57 0.77
N ILE A 362 1.57 0.63 0.70
CA ILE A 362 2.96 0.95 1.06
C ILE A 362 2.96 1.73 2.38
N PHE A 363 3.71 1.28 3.37
CA PHE A 363 3.88 1.97 4.64
C PHE A 363 5.23 2.68 4.62
N TYR A 364 5.21 4.01 4.58
CA TYR A 364 6.40 4.84 4.76
C TYR A 364 6.63 5.09 6.25
N CYS A 365 7.67 4.47 6.77
CA CYS A 365 8.10 4.54 8.16
C CYS A 365 9.49 5.18 8.23
N LYS A 366 9.56 6.51 8.21
CA LYS A 366 10.81 7.25 8.41
C LYS A 366 11.51 6.73 9.67
N GLU A 367 12.74 6.24 9.55
CA GLU A 367 13.50 5.54 10.61
C GLU A 367 13.52 6.31 11.93
N LYS A 368 12.53 6.05 12.78
CA LYS A 368 12.52 6.38 14.19
C LYS A 368 11.91 5.19 14.93
N ASN A 369 12.64 4.69 15.92
CA ASN A 369 12.11 3.84 17.00
C ASN A 369 11.58 2.45 16.58
N GLY A 370 12.14 1.80 15.55
CA GLY A 370 11.79 0.41 15.21
C GLY A 370 10.36 0.19 14.67
N ARG A 371 9.66 1.26 14.32
CA ARG A 371 8.27 1.19 13.78
C ARG A 371 8.18 0.38 12.49
N ALA A 372 9.19 0.46 11.62
CA ALA A 372 9.24 -0.33 10.40
C ALA A 372 9.18 -1.83 10.69
N ALA A 373 10.02 -2.33 11.62
CA ALA A 373 10.00 -3.73 12.04
C ALA A 373 8.66 -4.13 12.68
N PHE A 374 8.06 -3.24 13.48
CA PHE A 374 6.73 -3.47 14.07
C PHE A 374 5.65 -3.63 13.00
N PHE A 375 5.56 -2.73 12.00
CA PHE A 375 4.61 -2.86 10.90
C PHE A 375 4.87 -4.08 10.03
N ARG A 376 6.15 -4.39 9.78
CA ARG A 376 6.56 -5.50 8.91
C ARG A 376 6.24 -6.88 9.51
N HIS A 377 6.35 -7.03 10.84
CA HIS A 377 6.29 -8.35 11.47
C HIS A 377 5.18 -8.53 12.51
N VAL A 378 4.67 -7.45 13.10
CA VAL A 378 3.79 -7.55 14.27
C VAL A 378 2.41 -6.96 14.00
N HIS A 379 2.33 -5.79 13.37
CA HIS A 379 1.10 -5.00 13.29
C HIS A 379 -0.04 -5.77 12.59
N PRO A 380 -1.27 -5.79 13.16
CA PRO A 380 -2.40 -6.53 12.59
C PRO A 380 -2.76 -6.14 11.15
N LEU A 381 -2.59 -4.88 10.76
CA LEU A 381 -2.81 -4.41 9.39
C LEU A 381 -1.98 -5.18 8.34
N SER A 382 -0.84 -5.78 8.71
CA SER A 382 -0.04 -6.60 7.79
C SER A 382 -0.70 -7.94 7.40
N ARG A 383 -1.88 -8.26 7.93
CA ARG A 383 -2.54 -9.58 7.79
C ARG A 383 -4.05 -9.47 7.55
N LEU A 384 -4.52 -8.36 7.01
CA LEU A 384 -5.92 -8.23 6.58
C LEU A 384 -6.17 -9.02 5.30
N VAL A 385 -7.44 -9.14 4.89
CA VAL A 385 -7.85 -9.94 3.73
C VAL A 385 -8.74 -9.10 2.83
N ASP A 386 -8.64 -9.27 1.51
CA ASP A 386 -9.65 -8.74 0.59
C ASP A 386 -10.99 -9.42 0.92
N PHE A 387 -12.01 -8.64 1.28
CA PHE A 387 -13.29 -9.19 1.72
C PHE A 387 -14.10 -9.85 0.61
N ARG A 388 -13.75 -9.64 -0.66
CA ARG A 388 -14.39 -10.32 -1.79
C ARG A 388 -13.78 -11.68 -2.06
N THR A 389 -12.47 -11.80 -1.91
CA THR A 389 -11.71 -12.99 -2.35
C THR A 389 -11.15 -13.83 -1.20
N GLY A 390 -11.09 -13.28 0.02
CA GLY A 390 -10.44 -13.91 1.16
C GLY A 390 -8.90 -13.90 1.10
N VAL A 391 -8.31 -13.37 0.02
CA VAL A 391 -6.85 -13.35 -0.16
C VAL A 391 -6.23 -12.36 0.84
N ALA A 392 -5.30 -12.84 1.66
CA ALA A 392 -4.59 -12.01 2.63
C ALA A 392 -3.79 -10.90 1.92
N GLY A 393 -4.01 -9.64 2.28
CA GLY A 393 -3.24 -8.48 1.84
C GLY A 393 -2.23 -8.06 2.91
N GLY A 394 -0.95 -8.13 2.59
CA GLY A 394 0.12 -7.57 3.41
C GLY A 394 0.52 -6.16 2.99
N VAL A 395 1.29 -5.51 3.86
CA VAL A 395 1.81 -4.14 3.65
C VAL A 395 3.27 -4.21 3.21
N MET A 396 3.69 -3.28 2.34
CA MET A 396 5.10 -3.12 1.95
C MET A 396 5.72 -1.99 2.76
N VAL A 397 6.64 -2.30 3.67
CA VAL A 397 7.20 -1.32 4.61
C VAL A 397 8.51 -0.74 4.06
N CYS A 398 8.47 0.55 3.74
CA CYS A 398 9.60 1.35 3.28
C CYS A 398 10.11 2.27 4.38
N GLU A 399 11.42 2.48 4.41
CA GLU A 399 12.08 3.26 5.47
C GLU A 399 12.56 4.64 4.96
N ASN A 400 12.55 4.84 3.64
CA ASN A 400 12.92 6.09 2.96
C ASN A 400 12.06 6.34 1.70
N GLU A 401 12.06 7.58 1.19
CA GLU A 401 11.27 7.97 0.02
C GLU A 401 11.69 7.25 -1.26
N ARG A 402 12.98 6.88 -1.40
CA ARG A 402 13.48 6.19 -2.61
C ARG A 402 12.87 4.80 -2.77
N GLU A 403 12.69 4.08 -1.66
CA GLU A 403 11.99 2.80 -1.66
C GLU A 403 10.52 2.97 -2.05
N VAL A 404 9.84 4.00 -1.53
CA VAL A 404 8.45 4.32 -1.91
C VAL A 404 8.36 4.58 -3.42
N ILE A 405 9.20 5.45 -3.97
CA ILE A 405 9.26 5.77 -5.41
C ILE A 405 9.48 4.49 -6.23
N ARG A 406 10.44 3.64 -5.82
CA ARG A 406 10.74 2.37 -6.49
C ARG A 406 9.54 1.43 -6.50
N LEU A 407 8.85 1.27 -5.37
CA LEU A 407 7.69 0.37 -5.28
C LEU A 407 6.52 0.90 -6.10
N VAL A 408 6.20 2.20 -6.03
CA VAL A 408 5.17 2.82 -6.88
C VAL A 408 5.46 2.54 -8.35
N LYS A 409 6.71 2.78 -8.80
CA LYS A 409 7.12 2.50 -10.18
C LYS A 409 6.96 1.03 -10.55
N ARG A 410 7.38 0.11 -9.69
CA ARG A 410 7.27 -1.34 -9.93
C ARG A 410 5.82 -1.82 -10.00
N ILE A 411 4.93 -1.29 -9.17
CA ILE A 411 3.49 -1.59 -9.24
C ILE A 411 2.93 -1.10 -10.58
N LEU A 412 3.28 0.12 -10.99
CA LEU A 412 2.79 0.70 -12.25
C LEU A 412 3.30 -0.05 -13.47
N THR A 413 4.56 -0.50 -13.45
CA THR A 413 5.23 -1.15 -14.58
C THR A 413 5.12 -2.68 -14.58
N ASN A 414 4.37 -3.26 -13.64
CA ASN A 414 4.29 -4.72 -13.47
C ASN A 414 5.67 -5.36 -13.24
N GLN A 415 6.56 -4.68 -12.51
CA GLN A 415 7.94 -5.09 -12.22
C GLN A 415 8.17 -5.42 -10.74
N MET A 416 7.12 -5.74 -10.00
CA MET A 416 7.25 -6.24 -8.63
C MET A 416 8.05 -7.54 -8.61
N GLU A 417 8.78 -7.79 -7.53
CA GLU A 417 9.62 -8.98 -7.37
C GLU A 417 9.25 -9.68 -6.07
N TYR A 418 9.02 -10.99 -6.14
CA TYR A 418 8.58 -11.77 -4.99
C TYR A 418 9.51 -12.93 -4.70
N VAL A 419 9.49 -13.37 -3.44
CA VAL A 419 10.18 -14.55 -2.94
C VAL A 419 9.21 -15.36 -2.10
N ILE A 420 9.15 -16.67 -2.35
CA ILE A 420 8.45 -17.60 -1.46
C ILE A 420 9.39 -17.95 -0.31
N ASP A 421 8.87 -17.81 0.89
CA ASP A 421 9.50 -18.24 2.12
C ASP A 421 8.54 -19.20 2.86
N ARG A 422 9.07 -19.99 3.79
CA ARG A 422 8.30 -20.94 4.58
C ARG A 422 8.58 -20.72 6.04
N LYS A 423 7.51 -20.53 6.83
CA LYS A 423 7.65 -20.31 8.27
C LYS A 423 8.26 -21.53 8.97
N TYR A 424 7.96 -22.72 8.48
CA TYR A 424 8.53 -23.97 8.97
C TYR A 424 8.98 -24.86 7.80
N PRO A 425 10.20 -25.43 7.83
CA PRO A 425 10.73 -26.18 6.70
C PRO A 425 9.96 -27.44 6.29
N ASP A 426 9.18 -28.02 7.18
CA ASP A 426 8.46 -29.29 6.94
C ASP A 426 6.95 -29.10 6.76
N ARG A 427 6.46 -27.86 6.77
CA ARG A 427 5.02 -27.56 6.74
C ARG A 427 4.67 -26.68 5.56
N ALA A 428 3.45 -26.84 5.06
CA ALA A 428 2.88 -26.04 3.97
C ALA A 428 2.41 -24.64 4.42
N TYR A 429 3.19 -24.00 5.31
CA TYR A 429 2.95 -22.64 5.79
C TYR A 429 3.83 -21.68 4.97
N TYR A 430 3.23 -21.07 3.96
CA TYR A 430 3.95 -20.22 3.00
C TYR A 430 3.77 -18.73 3.33
N LEU A 431 4.86 -18.00 3.15
CA LEU A 431 4.91 -16.55 3.21
C LEU A 431 5.38 -16.08 1.84
N LEU A 432 4.58 -15.27 1.14
CA LEU A 432 5.08 -14.55 -0.03
C LEU A 432 5.60 -13.20 0.43
N LYS A 433 6.84 -12.89 0.09
CA LYS A 433 7.49 -11.63 0.46
C LYS A 433 7.78 -10.78 -0.77
N GLU A 434 7.60 -9.46 -0.64
CA GLU A 434 8.18 -8.50 -1.59
C GLU A 434 9.69 -8.42 -1.35
N ARG A 435 10.47 -8.61 -2.42
CA ARG A 435 11.91 -8.86 -2.33
C ARG A 435 12.71 -7.70 -1.74
N THR A 436 12.34 -6.46 -2.05
CA THR A 436 13.12 -5.27 -1.69
C THR A 436 13.00 -4.95 -0.20
N THR A 437 11.80 -5.07 0.34
CA THR A 437 11.44 -4.67 1.70
C THR A 437 11.36 -5.83 2.68
N ASP A 438 11.52 -7.07 2.20
CA ASP A 438 11.28 -8.33 2.93
C ASP A 438 9.88 -8.40 3.58
N SER A 439 8.95 -7.57 3.11
CA SER A 439 7.61 -7.48 3.71
C SER A 439 6.75 -8.64 3.23
N ILE A 440 6.04 -9.27 4.16
CA ILE A 440 5.10 -10.34 3.84
C ILE A 440 3.88 -9.72 3.17
N VAL A 441 3.60 -10.11 1.93
CA VAL A 441 2.47 -9.62 1.13
C VAL A 441 1.34 -10.63 1.01
N ARG A 442 1.60 -11.94 1.14
CA ARG A 442 0.59 -13.03 1.15
C ARG A 442 0.98 -14.10 2.16
N ILE A 443 -0.02 -14.82 2.69
CA ILE A 443 0.17 -15.90 3.66
C ILE A 443 -0.75 -17.07 3.32
N GLN A 444 -0.20 -18.28 3.37
CA GLN A 444 -0.96 -19.52 3.44
C GLN A 444 -0.64 -20.25 4.75
N THR A 445 -1.68 -20.61 5.50
CA THR A 445 -1.56 -21.42 6.72
C THR A 445 -1.53 -22.92 6.40
N ASP A 446 -0.84 -23.71 7.23
CA ASP A 446 -0.85 -25.18 7.20
C ASP A 446 -1.95 -25.79 8.10
N ASN A 447 -2.67 -24.96 8.87
CA ASN A 447 -3.76 -25.43 9.73
C ASN A 447 -4.96 -25.86 8.88
N ARG A 448 -5.18 -27.18 8.77
CA ARG A 448 -6.23 -27.79 7.93
C ARG A 448 -7.64 -27.31 8.29
N LEU A 449 -7.99 -27.23 9.58
CA LEU A 449 -9.32 -26.80 10.00
C LEU A 449 -9.55 -25.34 9.63
N LEU A 450 -8.60 -24.47 9.98
CA LEU A 450 -8.67 -23.04 9.65
C LEU A 450 -8.77 -22.84 8.14
N SER A 451 -7.88 -23.48 7.36
CA SER A 451 -7.88 -23.38 5.90
C SER A 451 -9.21 -23.85 5.31
N SER A 452 -9.73 -24.99 5.76
CA SER A 452 -11.00 -25.53 5.26
C SER A 452 -12.17 -24.59 5.56
N VAL A 453 -12.35 -24.19 6.83
CA VAL A 453 -13.45 -23.31 7.23
C VAL A 453 -13.34 -21.95 6.53
N PHE A 454 -12.15 -21.36 6.50
CA PHE A 454 -11.91 -20.05 5.91
C PHE A 454 -12.25 -20.03 4.42
N TRP A 455 -11.67 -20.95 3.62
CA TRP A 455 -11.91 -20.95 2.17
C TRP A 455 -13.34 -21.40 1.81
N ASN A 456 -13.98 -22.27 2.60
CA ASN A 456 -15.39 -22.61 2.38
C ASN A 456 -16.33 -21.42 2.65
N SER A 457 -15.95 -20.48 3.51
CA SER A 457 -16.72 -19.25 3.75
C SER A 457 -16.59 -18.23 2.62
N TYR A 458 -15.40 -18.09 2.01
CA TYR A 458 -15.17 -17.16 0.90
C TYR A 458 -15.53 -17.74 -0.48
N HIS A 459 -15.39 -19.06 -0.66
CA HIS A 459 -15.68 -19.77 -1.89
C HIS A 459 -16.60 -20.98 -1.60
N PRO A 460 -17.88 -20.73 -1.27
CA PRO A 460 -18.83 -21.81 -1.08
C PRO A 460 -18.96 -22.63 -2.37
N MET A 461 -19.08 -23.95 -2.24
CA MET A 461 -19.22 -24.87 -3.36
C MET A 461 -20.35 -24.42 -4.30
N GLY A 462 -20.00 -24.02 -5.53
CA GLY A 462 -20.95 -23.52 -6.54
C GLY A 462 -20.88 -22.01 -6.83
N GLY A 463 -20.06 -21.24 -6.11
CA GLY A 463 -19.69 -19.88 -6.50
C GLY A 463 -18.58 -19.87 -7.54
N ASP A 464 -18.62 -18.91 -8.47
CA ASP A 464 -17.53 -18.68 -9.40
C ASP A 464 -16.24 -18.39 -8.61
N ALA A 465 -15.16 -19.11 -8.93
CA ALA A 465 -13.82 -18.75 -8.46
C ALA A 465 -13.47 -17.33 -8.98
N PRO A 466 -12.69 -16.54 -8.21
CA PRO A 466 -12.43 -15.12 -8.52
C PRO A 466 -11.79 -14.86 -9.89
#